data_AF-A0A1V5U5F0-F1
#
_entry.id   AF-A0A1V5U5F0-F1
#
_cell.length_a   1.000
_cell.length_b   1.000
_cell.length_c   1.000
_cell.angle_alpha   90.00
_cell.angle_beta   90.00
_cell.angle_gamma   90.00
#
_symmetry.space_group_name_H-M   'P 1'
#
loop_
_entity.id
_entity.type
_entity.pdbx_description
1 polymer ?
#
loop_
_entity_poly.entity_id
_entity_poly.type
_entity_poly.pdbx_seq_one_letter_code
_entity_poly.pdbx_strand_id
1 'polypeptide(L)'
;MAKTESLSRQAREEEIKKAILSGNTPSFLNKFKEIKIKKVLSDGKEHTISYFAAPDYLAVGNDSDFVRTPMNPITAQQIADKLGCMLPTAKMVDDIYAQAATKLSPQPMSSGNYPGWQNRMMKSEFYNEHQRLVQTQISKTAHKNGELVAGHKKDVIVSNSLDSHPDKVIIYGWQLKGGKNIQPLSWIHENTYADYSHGVRLIKRKMIVDGVEMDSADILKDPVLSALLSKEGAVKNISASRK
;
A
#
# COMPACT_ATOMS: atom_id res chain seq x y z
N MET A 1 -20.43 -0.24 -0.75
CA MET A 1 -20.09 0.93 0.09
C MET A 1 -21.29 1.63 0.74
N ALA A 2 -22.54 1.44 0.27
CA ALA A 2 -23.74 2.07 0.88
C ALA A 2 -23.84 1.86 2.41
N LYS A 3 -23.47 0.68 2.92
CA LYS A 3 -23.46 0.36 4.35
C LYS A 3 -22.54 1.27 5.20
N THR A 4 -21.54 1.91 4.61
CA THR A 4 -20.54 2.73 5.33
C THR A 4 -20.72 4.23 5.17
N GLU A 5 -21.69 4.69 4.38
CA GLU A 5 -21.85 6.11 4.01
C GLU A 5 -22.19 7.01 5.20
N SER A 6 -23.07 6.54 6.08
CA SER A 6 -23.50 7.26 7.29
C SER A 6 -22.66 6.96 8.53
N LEU A 7 -21.70 6.04 8.43
CA LEU A 7 -20.87 5.64 9.57
C LEU A 7 -19.83 6.71 9.91
N SER A 8 -19.51 6.82 11.20
CA SER A 8 -18.33 7.54 11.67
C SER A 8 -17.04 6.92 11.07
N ARG A 9 -15.95 7.68 11.08
CA ARG A 9 -14.63 7.20 10.62
C ARG A 9 -14.26 5.87 11.30
N GLN A 10 -14.37 5.80 12.63
CA GLN A 10 -14.04 4.61 13.40
C GLN A 10 -14.95 3.43 13.07
N ALA A 11 -16.27 3.63 13.02
CA ALA A 11 -17.20 2.54 12.70
C ALA A 11 -16.97 1.99 11.29
N ARG A 12 -16.61 2.85 10.34
CA ARG A 12 -16.26 2.43 8.98
C ARG A 12 -15.00 1.57 8.95
N GLU A 13 -13.96 1.96 9.67
CA GLU A 13 -12.70 1.20 9.77
C GLU A 13 -12.94 -0.23 10.31
N GLU A 14 -13.78 -0.36 11.35
CA GLU A 14 -14.16 -1.67 11.89
C GLU A 14 -14.94 -2.54 10.89
N GLU A 15 -15.88 -1.94 10.15
CA GLU A 15 -16.63 -2.67 9.10
C GLU A 15 -15.73 -3.07 7.92
N ILE A 16 -14.78 -2.23 7.52
CA ILE A 16 -13.78 -2.55 6.48
C ILE A 16 -12.92 -3.73 6.92
N LYS A 17 -12.38 -3.67 8.15
CA LYS A 17 -11.58 -4.75 8.73
C LYS A 17 -12.34 -6.06 8.78
N LYS A 18 -13.57 -6.03 9.30
CA LYS A 18 -14.46 -7.20 9.38
C LYS A 18 -14.71 -7.79 8.00
N ALA A 19 -15.05 -6.96 7.01
CA ALA A 19 -15.30 -7.41 5.65
C ALA A 19 -14.08 -8.14 5.07
N ILE A 20 -12.91 -7.50 5.10
CA ILE A 20 -11.67 -8.07 4.55
C ILE A 20 -11.29 -9.38 5.26
N LEU A 21 -11.29 -9.40 6.59
CA LEU A 21 -10.91 -10.59 7.37
C LEU A 21 -11.93 -11.72 7.27
N SER A 22 -13.18 -11.43 6.90
CA SER A 22 -14.20 -12.45 6.60
C SER A 22 -14.11 -13.00 5.18
N GLY A 23 -13.17 -12.53 4.36
CA GLY A 23 -12.99 -12.97 2.97
C GLY A 23 -13.82 -12.20 1.95
N ASN A 24 -14.47 -11.09 2.33
CA ASN A 24 -15.14 -10.20 1.38
C ASN A 24 -14.13 -9.29 0.66
N THR A 25 -13.26 -9.92 -0.11
CA THR A 25 -12.18 -9.32 -0.89
C THR A 25 -12.03 -10.08 -2.20
N PRO A 26 -11.63 -9.44 -3.31
CA PRO A 26 -11.36 -10.13 -4.55
C PRO A 26 -10.33 -11.25 -4.39
N SER A 27 -10.61 -12.42 -4.97
CA SER A 27 -9.77 -13.61 -4.91
C SER A 27 -8.40 -13.39 -5.56
N PHE A 28 -8.35 -12.56 -6.61
CA PHE A 28 -7.12 -12.26 -7.32
C PHE A 28 -6.08 -11.55 -6.45
N LEU A 29 -6.48 -10.89 -5.35
CA LEU A 29 -5.54 -10.26 -4.42
C LEU A 29 -4.66 -11.28 -3.67
N ASN A 30 -5.07 -12.55 -3.63
CA ASN A 30 -4.26 -13.64 -3.08
C ASN A 30 -3.18 -14.15 -4.06
N LYS A 31 -3.16 -13.67 -5.31
CA LYS A 31 -2.16 -14.03 -6.33
C LYS A 31 -0.92 -13.13 -6.22
N PHE A 32 -0.22 -13.21 -5.09
CA PHE A 32 0.96 -12.40 -4.84
C PHE A 32 2.00 -12.54 -5.96
N LYS A 33 2.67 -11.42 -6.27
CA LYS A 33 3.66 -11.29 -7.33
C LYS A 33 5.04 -11.13 -6.76
N GLU A 34 5.95 -11.93 -7.30
CA GLU A 34 7.37 -11.83 -6.99
C GLU A 34 7.91 -10.50 -7.51
N ILE A 35 8.58 -9.78 -6.63
CA ILE A 35 9.43 -8.63 -6.92
C ILE A 35 10.86 -9.07 -6.63
N LYS A 36 11.71 -9.02 -7.65
CA LYS A 36 13.09 -9.50 -7.55
C LYS A 36 14.05 -8.34 -7.63
N ILE A 37 14.95 -8.24 -6.65
CA ILE A 37 15.98 -7.20 -6.58
C ILE A 37 17.35 -7.88 -6.47
N LYS A 38 18.34 -7.28 -7.11
CA LYS A 38 19.74 -7.66 -7.05
C LYS A 38 20.55 -6.39 -6.79
N LYS A 39 21.44 -6.41 -5.80
CA LYS A 39 22.22 -5.24 -5.41
C LYS A 39 23.51 -5.63 -4.69
N VAL A 40 24.61 -4.93 -4.99
CA VAL A 40 25.83 -4.99 -4.19
C VAL A 40 25.64 -4.14 -2.93
N LEU A 41 25.85 -4.74 -1.75
CA LEU A 41 25.63 -4.09 -0.46
C LEU A 41 26.96 -3.61 0.15
N SER A 42 26.88 -2.99 1.34
CA SER A 42 28.03 -2.37 2.02
C SER A 42 29.07 -3.37 2.51
N ASP A 43 28.75 -4.66 2.58
CA ASP A 43 29.70 -5.74 2.86
C ASP A 43 30.50 -6.17 1.62
N GLY A 44 30.27 -5.52 0.47
CA GLY A 44 30.96 -5.77 -0.79
C GLY A 44 30.41 -6.95 -1.58
N LYS A 45 29.35 -7.62 -1.12
CA LYS A 45 28.76 -8.77 -1.79
C LYS A 45 27.51 -8.38 -2.59
N GLU A 46 27.28 -9.10 -3.69
CA GLU A 46 26.01 -9.03 -4.40
C GLU A 46 24.99 -9.91 -3.68
N HIS A 47 23.88 -9.29 -3.29
CA HIS A 47 22.74 -9.97 -2.69
C HIS A 47 21.54 -9.94 -3.64
N THR A 48 20.73 -10.98 -3.55
CA THR A 48 19.45 -11.12 -4.24
C THR A 48 18.33 -11.28 -3.24
N ILE A 49 17.20 -10.61 -3.49
CA ILE A 49 15.97 -10.82 -2.75
C ILE A 49 14.79 -11.01 -3.69
N SER A 50 13.94 -11.97 -3.35
CA SER A 50 12.61 -12.15 -3.90
C SER A 50 11.59 -11.95 -2.78
N TYR A 51 10.74 -10.94 -2.91
CA TYR A 51 9.62 -10.73 -2.00
C TYR A 51 8.29 -10.70 -2.76
N PHE A 52 7.19 -10.94 -2.06
CA PHE A 52 5.90 -11.18 -2.70
C PHE A 52 4.90 -10.08 -2.33
N ALA A 53 4.48 -9.30 -3.32
CA ALA A 53 3.54 -8.19 -3.17
C ALA A 53 2.15 -8.57 -3.69
N ALA A 54 1.09 -8.14 -3.01
CA ALA A 54 -0.25 -8.24 -3.55
C ALA A 54 -0.33 -7.50 -4.90
N PRO A 55 -1.02 -8.07 -5.91
CA PRO A 55 -1.02 -7.52 -7.27
C PRO A 55 -1.63 -6.12 -7.34
N ASP A 56 -2.53 -5.79 -6.41
CA ASP A 56 -3.17 -4.49 -6.26
C ASP A 56 -3.41 -4.18 -4.77
N TYR A 57 -4.06 -3.07 -4.47
CA TYR A 57 -4.44 -2.64 -3.14
C TYR A 57 -5.62 -3.44 -2.60
N LEU A 58 -5.68 -3.58 -1.27
CA LEU A 58 -6.83 -4.16 -0.57
C LEU A 58 -8.14 -3.52 -1.02
N ALA A 59 -9.13 -4.38 -1.23
CA ALA A 59 -10.43 -4.00 -1.72
C ALA A 59 -11.51 -4.79 -1.00
N VAL A 60 -12.70 -4.18 -0.89
CA VAL A 60 -13.91 -4.86 -0.40
C VAL A 60 -14.79 -5.17 -1.61
N GLY A 61 -15.30 -6.41 -1.67
CA GLY A 61 -16.13 -6.90 -2.77
C GLY A 61 -15.63 -8.23 -3.33
N ASN A 62 -15.91 -8.48 -4.61
CA ASN A 62 -15.56 -9.70 -5.34
C ASN A 62 -14.77 -9.38 -6.63
N ASP A 63 -14.41 -10.41 -7.40
CA ASP A 63 -13.58 -10.25 -8.60
C ASP A 63 -14.16 -9.35 -9.70
N SER A 64 -15.48 -9.17 -9.72
CA SER A 64 -16.21 -8.38 -10.73
C SER A 64 -16.71 -7.03 -10.21
N ASP A 65 -16.96 -6.90 -8.91
CA ASP A 65 -17.45 -5.68 -8.28
C ASP A 65 -16.74 -5.47 -6.94
N PHE A 66 -15.84 -4.49 -6.92
CA PHE A 66 -15.04 -4.16 -5.75
C PHE A 66 -14.66 -2.69 -5.72
N VAL A 67 -14.30 -2.25 -4.52
CA VAL A 67 -13.74 -0.91 -4.28
C VAL A 67 -12.39 -1.06 -3.60
N ARG A 68 -11.32 -0.56 -4.23
CA ARG A 68 -10.01 -0.38 -3.56
C ARG A 68 -10.21 0.55 -2.39
N THR A 69 -10.16 0.01 -1.18
CA THR A 69 -10.75 0.66 -0.01
C THR A 69 -9.65 1.32 0.83
N PRO A 70 -9.59 2.67 0.88
CA PRO A 70 -8.77 3.37 1.84
C PRO A 70 -9.08 2.96 3.27
N MET A 71 -8.04 2.90 4.09
CA MET A 71 -8.15 2.70 5.53
C MET A 71 -6.93 3.33 6.21
N ASN A 72 -7.05 3.61 7.49
CA ASN A 72 -5.96 4.19 8.28
C ASN A 72 -4.88 3.13 8.59
N PRO A 73 -3.65 3.54 8.99
CA PRO A 73 -2.56 2.61 9.27
C PRO A 73 -2.83 1.63 10.43
N ILE A 74 -3.67 2.00 11.40
CA ILE A 74 -4.00 1.12 12.54
C ILE A 74 -4.77 -0.09 12.03
N THR A 75 -5.82 0.14 11.25
CA THR A 75 -6.62 -0.92 10.62
C THR A 75 -5.81 -1.72 9.62
N ALA A 76 -5.05 -1.03 8.76
CA ALA A 76 -4.21 -1.66 7.76
C ALA A 76 -3.19 -2.62 8.40
N GLN A 77 -2.55 -2.20 9.50
CA GLN A 77 -1.59 -3.04 10.22
C GLN A 77 -2.26 -4.27 10.83
N GLN A 78 -3.41 -4.10 11.48
CA GLN A 78 -4.15 -5.23 12.06
C GLN A 78 -4.52 -6.28 11.02
N ILE A 79 -4.93 -5.85 9.81
CA ILE A 79 -5.22 -6.76 8.70
C ILE A 79 -3.95 -7.44 8.21
N ALA A 80 -2.87 -6.68 8.00
CA ALA A 80 -1.59 -7.23 7.54
C ALA A 80 -1.07 -8.30 8.51
N ASP A 81 -1.07 -8.02 9.81
CA ASP A 81 -0.64 -8.95 10.87
C ASP A 81 -1.46 -10.25 10.83
N LYS A 82 -2.80 -10.15 10.72
CA LYS A 82 -3.68 -11.32 10.67
C LYS A 82 -3.48 -12.17 9.41
N LEU A 83 -3.04 -11.56 8.31
CA LEU A 83 -2.81 -12.24 7.04
C LEU A 83 -1.35 -12.67 6.84
N GLY A 84 -0.50 -12.58 7.88
CA GLY A 84 0.92 -12.94 7.80
C GLY A 84 1.71 -12.04 6.84
N CYS A 85 1.29 -10.79 6.73
CA CYS A 85 1.83 -9.78 5.83
C CYS A 85 2.39 -8.58 6.61
N MET A 86 3.07 -7.70 5.90
CA MET A 86 3.45 -6.36 6.33
C MET A 86 2.98 -5.33 5.31
N LEU A 87 3.06 -4.06 5.69
CA LEU A 87 2.89 -2.93 4.78
C LEU A 87 4.24 -2.57 4.15
N PRO A 88 4.28 -2.01 2.92
CA PRO A 88 5.54 -1.79 2.21
C PRO A 88 6.38 -0.69 2.87
N THR A 89 7.67 -0.65 2.56
CA THR A 89 8.50 0.55 2.77
C THR A 89 8.45 1.45 1.52
N ALA A 90 8.98 2.67 1.62
CA ALA A 90 9.16 3.53 0.44
C ALA A 90 10.00 2.88 -0.69
N LYS A 91 10.98 2.04 -0.36
CA LYS A 91 11.76 1.31 -1.37
C LYS A 91 10.89 0.28 -2.09
N MET A 92 10.11 -0.51 -1.34
CA MET A 92 9.24 -1.53 -1.93
C MET A 92 8.20 -0.92 -2.86
N VAL A 93 7.64 0.26 -2.52
CA VAL A 93 6.69 0.97 -3.39
C VAL A 93 7.31 1.29 -4.75
N ASP A 94 8.54 1.82 -4.77
CA ASP A 94 9.26 2.13 -6.02
C ASP A 94 9.62 0.88 -6.82
N ASP A 95 10.10 -0.17 -6.14
CA ASP A 95 10.47 -1.44 -6.78
C ASP A 95 9.23 -2.13 -7.40
N ILE A 96 8.09 -2.09 -6.70
CA ILE A 96 6.80 -2.59 -7.21
C ILE A 96 6.36 -1.79 -8.43
N TYR A 97 6.45 -0.46 -8.38
CA TYR A 97 6.11 0.37 -9.54
C TYR A 97 7.00 0.02 -10.74
N ALA A 98 8.32 -0.07 -10.53
CA ALA A 98 9.27 -0.39 -11.59
C ALA A 98 8.91 -1.71 -12.29
N GLN A 99 8.54 -2.74 -11.52
CA GLN A 99 8.22 -4.07 -12.03
C GLN A 99 6.74 -4.28 -12.42
N ALA A 100 5.85 -3.33 -12.12
CA ALA A 100 4.44 -3.42 -12.51
C ALA A 100 4.28 -3.36 -14.04
N ALA A 101 3.58 -4.34 -14.61
CA ALA A 101 3.24 -4.36 -16.03
C ALA A 101 2.30 -3.21 -16.40
N THR A 102 1.38 -2.87 -15.49
CA THR A 102 0.44 -1.77 -15.65
C THR A 102 0.79 -0.64 -14.68
N LYS A 103 1.09 0.54 -15.23
CA LYS A 103 1.39 1.76 -14.47
C LYS A 103 0.29 2.78 -14.76
N LEU A 104 -0.53 3.09 -13.77
CA LEU A 104 -1.65 4.01 -13.89
C LEU A 104 -1.24 5.40 -13.42
N SER A 105 -1.78 6.43 -14.07
CA SER A 105 -1.53 7.81 -13.66
C SER A 105 -2.36 8.17 -12.42
N PRO A 106 -1.79 8.97 -11.50
CA PRO A 106 -2.53 9.61 -10.41
C PRO A 106 -3.80 10.32 -10.90
N GLN A 107 -4.88 10.24 -10.11
CA GLN A 107 -6.16 10.91 -10.38
C GLN A 107 -6.53 11.81 -9.18
N PRO A 108 -5.96 13.02 -9.08
CA PRO A 108 -6.28 13.94 -8.01
C PRO A 108 -7.75 14.35 -8.10
N MET A 109 -8.49 14.17 -7.00
CA MET A 109 -9.84 14.68 -6.81
C MET A 109 -9.85 15.92 -5.93
N SER A 110 -8.90 16.82 -6.18
CA SER A 110 -8.76 18.13 -5.57
C SER A 110 -8.96 19.20 -6.64
N SER A 111 -9.26 20.44 -6.23
CA SER A 111 -9.50 21.63 -7.09
C SER A 111 -10.90 21.78 -7.69
N GLY A 112 -11.08 22.73 -8.62
CA GLY A 112 -12.37 23.24 -9.10
C GLY A 112 -13.33 22.22 -9.71
N ASN A 113 -12.82 21.09 -10.20
CA ASN A 113 -13.67 19.99 -10.67
C ASN A 113 -14.32 19.17 -9.53
N TYR A 114 -13.86 19.36 -8.29
CA TYR A 114 -14.39 18.71 -7.09
C TYR A 114 -14.72 19.74 -5.99
N PRO A 115 -15.81 20.51 -6.13
CA PRO A 115 -16.24 21.44 -5.09
C PRO A 115 -16.42 20.76 -3.73
N GLY A 116 -15.93 21.42 -2.67
CA GLY A 116 -16.02 20.92 -1.30
C GLY A 116 -15.25 19.61 -1.05
N TRP A 117 -14.25 19.27 -1.87
CA TRP A 117 -13.49 18.03 -1.77
C TRP A 117 -12.91 17.78 -0.37
N GLN A 118 -12.50 18.82 0.36
CA GLN A 118 -11.94 18.69 1.71
C GLN A 118 -12.91 17.99 2.67
N ASN A 119 -14.22 18.23 2.52
CA ASN A 119 -15.27 17.66 3.36
C ASN A 119 -15.76 16.28 2.85
N ARG A 120 -15.25 15.83 1.71
CA ARG A 120 -15.72 14.64 0.99
C ARG A 120 -14.62 13.59 0.78
N MET A 121 -13.35 13.98 0.81
CA MET A 121 -12.21 13.13 0.49
C MET A 121 -12.06 11.89 1.37
N MET A 122 -12.61 11.93 2.59
CA MET A 122 -12.66 10.80 3.53
C MET A 122 -14.05 10.13 3.58
N LYS A 123 -14.90 10.31 2.57
CA LYS A 123 -16.24 9.72 2.49
C LYS A 123 -16.28 8.63 1.42
N SER A 124 -17.14 7.64 1.65
CA SER A 124 -17.34 6.49 0.75
C SER A 124 -17.66 6.91 -0.70
N GLU A 125 -18.36 8.04 -0.88
CA GLU A 125 -18.61 8.66 -2.19
C GLU A 125 -17.29 8.88 -2.97
N PHE A 126 -16.29 9.52 -2.36
CA PHE A 126 -15.00 9.77 -3.01
C PHE A 126 -14.21 8.49 -3.24
N TYR A 127 -14.39 7.48 -2.39
CA TYR A 127 -13.72 6.18 -2.58
C TYR A 127 -14.28 5.49 -3.84
N ASN A 128 -15.60 5.54 -4.03
CA ASN A 128 -16.27 5.02 -5.22
C ASN A 128 -15.89 5.80 -6.48
N GLU A 129 -15.87 7.12 -6.41
CA GLU A 129 -15.52 7.94 -7.58
C GLU A 129 -14.06 7.74 -7.98
N HIS A 130 -13.12 7.68 -7.02
CA HIS A 130 -11.74 7.35 -7.33
C HIS A 130 -11.60 5.93 -7.90
N GLN A 131 -12.36 4.95 -7.38
CA GLN A 131 -12.40 3.61 -7.95
C GLN A 131 -12.85 3.64 -9.41
N ARG A 132 -13.90 4.42 -9.75
CA ARG A 132 -14.38 4.60 -11.12
C ARG A 132 -13.29 5.19 -12.03
N LEU A 133 -12.60 6.23 -11.58
CA LEU A 133 -11.49 6.85 -12.33
C LEU A 133 -10.35 5.85 -12.61
N VAL A 134 -9.98 5.04 -11.60
CA VAL A 134 -8.98 3.98 -11.76
C VAL A 134 -9.46 2.91 -12.75
N GLN A 135 -10.71 2.46 -12.64
CA GLN A 135 -11.23 1.44 -13.57
C GLN A 135 -11.34 1.96 -15.01
N THR A 136 -11.69 3.23 -15.21
CA THR A 136 -11.67 3.86 -16.54
C THR A 136 -10.26 3.95 -17.13
N GLN A 137 -9.21 4.06 -16.29
CA GLN A 137 -7.83 3.95 -16.79
C GLN A 137 -7.50 2.51 -17.15
N ILE A 138 -7.83 1.54 -16.28
CA ILE A 138 -7.58 0.12 -16.50
C ILE A 138 -8.24 -0.38 -17.79
N SER A 139 -9.49 0.04 -18.06
CA SER A 139 -10.24 -0.38 -19.25
C SER A 139 -9.60 0.07 -20.58
N LYS A 140 -8.63 0.99 -20.52
CA LYS A 140 -7.85 1.47 -21.67
C LYS A 140 -6.52 0.73 -21.83
N THR A 141 -6.30 -0.32 -21.04
CA THR A 141 -5.09 -1.14 -21.04
C THR A 141 -5.45 -2.61 -21.25
N ALA A 142 -4.45 -3.46 -21.50
CA ALA A 142 -4.62 -4.91 -21.56
C ALA A 142 -4.56 -5.59 -20.17
N HIS A 143 -4.63 -4.81 -19.08
CA HIS A 143 -4.45 -5.29 -17.72
C HIS A 143 -5.50 -6.35 -17.35
N LYS A 144 -5.04 -7.42 -16.70
CA LYS A 144 -5.90 -8.47 -16.16
C LYS A 144 -5.84 -8.49 -14.64
N ASN A 145 -7.00 -8.68 -14.00
CA ASN A 145 -7.07 -8.83 -12.56
C ASN A 145 -6.10 -9.90 -12.05
N GLY A 146 -5.30 -9.52 -11.05
CA GLY A 146 -4.22 -10.35 -10.53
C GLY A 146 -2.89 -10.21 -11.27
N GLU A 147 -2.73 -9.27 -12.20
CA GLU A 147 -1.43 -8.76 -12.63
C GLU A 147 -0.98 -7.61 -11.73
N LEU A 148 0.32 -7.33 -11.68
CA LEU A 148 0.84 -6.25 -10.83
C LEU A 148 0.51 -4.88 -11.45
N VAL A 149 -0.21 -4.05 -10.70
CA VAL A 149 -0.58 -2.67 -11.07
C VAL A 149 -0.18 -1.67 -9.99
N ALA A 150 0.33 -0.51 -10.40
CA ALA A 150 0.86 0.51 -9.48
C ALA A 150 0.68 1.95 -10.00
N GLY A 151 0.95 2.92 -9.14
CA GLY A 151 1.00 4.36 -9.45
C GLY A 151 -0.28 5.14 -9.10
N HIS A 152 -1.44 4.47 -9.03
CA HIS A 152 -2.75 5.09 -8.83
C HIS A 152 -3.10 5.48 -7.38
N LYS A 153 -2.33 5.04 -6.38
CA LYS A 153 -2.58 5.37 -4.96
C LYS A 153 -1.30 5.81 -4.25
N LYS A 154 -1.47 6.41 -3.07
CA LYS A 154 -0.42 6.63 -2.07
C LYS A 154 -0.42 5.43 -1.14
N ASP A 155 0.64 4.65 -1.16
CA ASP A 155 0.80 3.49 -0.29
C ASP A 155 0.96 3.95 1.16
N VAL A 156 0.22 3.34 2.09
CA VAL A 156 0.52 3.44 3.53
C VAL A 156 1.77 2.60 3.79
N ILE A 157 2.82 3.21 4.34
CA ILE A 157 4.12 2.58 4.46
C ILE A 157 4.62 2.46 5.91
N VAL A 158 5.50 1.48 6.10
CA VAL A 158 6.40 1.39 7.25
C VAL A 158 7.56 2.38 7.04
N SER A 159 7.91 3.13 8.09
CA SER A 159 9.02 4.09 8.08
C SER A 159 9.58 4.29 9.48
N ASN A 160 10.88 4.62 9.58
CA ASN A 160 11.54 4.98 10.84
C ASN A 160 11.01 6.32 11.39
N SER A 161 10.46 7.19 10.53
CA SER A 161 9.89 8.48 10.94
C SER A 161 8.76 8.34 11.96
N LEU A 162 8.08 7.20 11.99
CA LEU A 162 7.02 6.91 12.95
C LEU A 162 7.53 6.80 14.39
N ASP A 163 8.81 6.48 14.62
CA ASP A 163 9.35 6.35 15.97
C ASP A 163 9.38 7.70 16.71
N SER A 164 9.57 8.80 15.97
CA SER A 164 9.47 10.18 16.50
C SER A 164 8.12 10.84 16.23
N HIS A 165 7.25 10.21 15.44
CA HIS A 165 5.91 10.70 15.07
C HIS A 165 4.85 9.61 15.22
N PRO A 166 4.65 9.08 16.45
CA PRO A 166 3.83 7.88 16.68
C PRO A 166 2.34 8.06 16.35
N ASP A 167 1.86 9.31 16.37
CA ASP A 167 0.48 9.68 16.10
C ASP A 167 0.19 9.95 14.61
N LYS A 168 1.15 9.70 13.71
CA LYS A 168 1.04 10.02 12.27
C LYS A 168 0.86 8.80 11.39
N VAL A 169 0.33 9.04 10.19
CA VAL A 169 0.41 8.10 9.06
C VAL A 169 1.51 8.54 8.10
N ILE A 170 2.29 7.58 7.60
CA ILE A 170 3.21 7.82 6.48
C ILE A 170 2.60 7.25 5.21
N ILE A 171 2.38 8.13 4.23
CA ILE A 171 1.91 7.76 2.90
C ILE A 171 2.95 8.17 1.86
N TYR A 172 3.15 7.32 0.85
CA TYR A 172 4.21 7.49 -0.14
C TYR A 172 3.76 7.03 -1.52
N GLY A 173 4.27 7.64 -2.58
CA GLY A 173 4.05 7.18 -3.95
C GLY A 173 3.14 8.11 -4.76
N TRP A 174 2.06 7.56 -5.31
CA TRP A 174 1.20 8.23 -6.30
C TRP A 174 2.03 8.70 -7.50
N GLN A 175 2.55 7.72 -8.23
CA GLN A 175 3.67 7.89 -9.14
C GLN A 175 3.24 8.30 -10.54
N LEU A 176 3.80 9.41 -11.02
CA LEU A 176 3.72 9.79 -12.43
C LEU A 176 4.47 8.77 -13.31
N LYS A 177 4.16 8.77 -14.61
CA LYS A 177 4.92 8.01 -15.61
C LYS A 177 6.43 8.28 -15.44
N GLY A 178 7.21 7.21 -15.33
CA GLY A 178 8.65 7.29 -15.05
C GLY A 178 9.01 7.16 -13.56
N GLY A 179 8.04 6.96 -12.66
CA GLY A 179 8.28 6.65 -11.24
C GLY A 179 8.47 7.86 -10.33
N LYS A 180 8.26 9.08 -10.83
CA LYS A 180 8.34 10.30 -10.00
C LYS A 180 7.15 10.33 -9.02
N ASN A 181 7.46 10.31 -7.73
CA ASN A 181 6.46 10.40 -6.67
C ASN A 181 5.83 11.80 -6.60
N ILE A 182 4.50 11.89 -6.62
CA ILE A 182 3.77 13.11 -6.26
C ILE A 182 3.72 13.25 -4.74
N GLN A 183 3.54 12.14 -4.03
CA GLN A 183 3.54 12.08 -2.58
C GLN A 183 4.95 11.66 -2.10
N PRO A 184 5.81 12.61 -1.65
CA PRO A 184 7.03 12.25 -0.95
C PRO A 184 6.69 11.67 0.43
N LEU A 185 7.73 11.17 1.12
CA LEU A 185 7.60 10.73 2.50
C LEU A 185 7.13 11.91 3.36
N SER A 186 5.98 11.75 4.00
CA SER A 186 5.29 12.82 4.72
C SER A 186 4.50 12.25 5.89
N TRP A 187 4.43 13.02 6.98
CA TRP A 187 3.75 12.68 8.24
C TRP A 187 2.79 13.79 8.69
N ILE A 188 2.23 14.55 7.73
CA ILE A 188 1.37 15.70 8.03
C ILE A 188 0.00 15.31 8.59
N HIS A 189 -0.41 14.06 8.39
CA HIS A 189 -1.74 13.55 8.77
C HIS A 189 -1.66 12.66 10.00
N GLU A 190 -2.71 12.73 10.83
CA GLU A 190 -2.89 11.86 11.98
C GLU A 190 -3.09 10.39 11.57
N ASN A 191 -2.74 9.45 12.45
CA ASN A 191 -2.81 8.01 12.21
C ASN A 191 -4.23 7.45 12.06
N THR A 192 -5.27 8.28 12.23
CA THR A 192 -6.67 7.92 11.92
C THR A 192 -7.11 8.45 10.55
N TYR A 193 -6.25 9.19 9.84
CA TYR A 193 -6.53 9.78 8.53
C TYR A 193 -6.52 8.72 7.42
N ALA A 194 -7.52 8.79 6.55
CA ALA A 194 -7.63 7.96 5.35
C ALA A 194 -8.54 8.63 4.29
N ASP A 195 -7.91 9.23 3.28
CA ASP A 195 -8.64 9.78 2.13
C ASP A 195 -8.69 8.80 0.95
N TYR A 196 -9.45 9.15 -0.08
CA TYR A 196 -9.61 8.37 -1.31
C TYR A 196 -8.32 7.94 -1.99
N SER A 197 -7.20 8.65 -1.75
CA SER A 197 -5.92 8.40 -2.41
C SER A 197 -5.07 7.35 -1.69
N HIS A 198 -5.41 6.97 -0.46
CA HIS A 198 -4.70 5.91 0.25
C HIS A 198 -4.87 4.56 -0.44
N GLY A 199 -3.78 3.80 -0.47
CA GLY A 199 -3.69 2.42 -0.90
C GLY A 199 -3.01 1.58 0.19
N VAL A 200 -3.60 0.43 0.49
CA VAL A 200 -3.01 -0.55 1.40
C VAL A 200 -2.62 -1.76 0.58
N ARG A 201 -1.32 -1.97 0.39
CA ARG A 201 -0.79 -3.12 -0.35
C ARG A 201 -0.15 -4.08 0.63
N LEU A 202 -0.49 -5.35 0.55
CA LEU A 202 0.11 -6.37 1.40
C LEU A 202 1.41 -6.89 0.79
N ILE A 203 2.42 -7.05 1.63
CA ILE A 203 3.66 -7.75 1.29
C ILE A 203 3.77 -8.97 2.20
N LYS A 204 4.07 -10.16 1.66
CA LYS A 204 4.31 -11.33 2.51
C LYS A 204 5.50 -11.08 3.43
N ARG A 205 5.41 -11.55 4.68
CA ARG A 205 6.53 -11.49 5.63
C ARG A 205 7.68 -12.41 5.25
N LYS A 206 7.37 -13.59 4.71
CA LYS A 206 8.39 -14.53 4.22
C LYS A 206 8.90 -14.08 2.85
N MET A 207 10.23 -13.98 2.75
CA MET A 207 10.97 -13.55 1.57
C MET A 207 12.15 -14.48 1.36
N ILE A 208 12.74 -14.48 0.17
CA ILE A 208 13.88 -15.32 -0.16
C ILE A 208 15.09 -14.41 -0.38
N VAL A 209 16.13 -14.53 0.44
CA VAL A 209 17.39 -13.80 0.32
C VAL A 209 18.49 -14.80 0.01
N ASP A 210 19.15 -14.63 -1.14
CA ASP A 210 20.22 -15.52 -1.62
C ASP A 210 19.85 -17.02 -1.58
N GLY A 211 18.59 -17.31 -1.90
CA GLY A 211 18.03 -18.67 -1.91
C GLY A 211 17.53 -19.17 -0.55
N VAL A 212 17.68 -18.40 0.53
CA VAL A 212 17.25 -18.76 1.89
C VAL A 212 15.97 -18.02 2.27
N GLU A 213 14.98 -18.72 2.81
CA GLU A 213 13.79 -18.08 3.36
C GLU A 213 14.13 -17.30 4.64
N MET A 214 13.74 -16.03 4.69
CA MET A 214 13.93 -15.13 5.83
C MET A 214 12.64 -14.38 6.15
N ASP A 215 12.48 -13.97 7.41
CA ASP A 215 11.40 -13.07 7.81
C ASP A 215 11.78 -11.62 7.52
N SER A 216 10.83 -10.84 6.99
CA SER A 216 11.04 -9.44 6.66
C SER A 216 11.47 -8.59 7.84
N ALA A 217 11.08 -8.94 9.06
CA ALA A 217 11.54 -8.25 10.27
C ALA A 217 13.05 -8.39 10.48
N ASP A 218 13.61 -9.57 10.21
CA ASP A 218 15.03 -9.83 10.39
C ASP A 218 15.84 -9.13 9.29
N ILE A 219 15.37 -9.20 8.05
CA ILE A 219 15.98 -8.50 6.90
C ILE A 219 15.99 -6.98 7.14
N LEU A 220 14.86 -6.41 7.59
CA LEU A 220 14.75 -4.97 7.82
C LEU A 220 15.55 -4.48 9.02
N LYS A 221 15.73 -5.31 10.06
CA LYS A 221 16.57 -4.96 11.22
C LYS A 221 18.06 -5.06 10.93
N ASP A 222 18.46 -5.89 9.97
CA ASP A 222 19.85 -6.08 9.61
C ASP A 222 20.46 -4.82 8.97
N PRO A 223 21.60 -4.31 9.46
CA PRO A 223 22.19 -3.07 8.97
C PRO A 223 22.69 -3.14 7.53
N VAL A 224 22.98 -4.33 7.00
CA VAL A 224 23.43 -4.55 5.61
C VAL A 224 22.22 -4.89 4.73
N LEU A 225 21.47 -5.93 5.07
CA LEU A 225 20.38 -6.45 4.23
C LEU A 225 19.20 -5.48 4.13
N SER A 226 18.99 -4.61 5.11
CA SER A 226 17.92 -3.58 5.06
C SER A 226 17.97 -2.72 3.81
N ALA A 227 19.16 -2.50 3.22
CA ALA A 227 19.33 -1.73 1.98
C ALA A 227 18.71 -2.38 0.73
N LEU A 228 18.30 -3.66 0.81
CA LEU A 228 17.49 -4.36 -0.18
C LEU A 228 16.02 -3.98 -0.12
N LEU A 229 15.54 -3.49 1.04
CA LEU A 229 14.12 -3.29 1.33
C LEU A 229 13.78 -1.89 1.85
N SER A 230 14.76 -1.04 2.18
CA SER A 230 14.53 0.27 2.81
C SER A 230 15.45 1.33 2.23
N LYS A 231 14.94 2.57 2.13
CA LYS A 231 15.73 3.77 1.85
C LYS A 231 16.24 4.45 3.12
N GLU A 232 15.71 4.05 4.28
CA GLU A 232 15.97 4.65 5.59
C GLU A 232 17.01 3.86 6.40
N GLY A 233 17.69 2.89 5.75
CA GLY A 233 18.54 1.92 6.43
C GLY A 233 17.72 0.91 7.23
N ALA A 234 18.30 0.41 8.32
CA ALA A 234 17.65 -0.57 9.20
C ALA A 234 16.37 -0.01 9.84
N VAL A 235 15.31 -0.79 9.79
CA VAL A 235 13.99 -0.48 10.35
C VAL A 235 13.69 -1.45 11.48
N LYS A 236 13.74 -0.96 12.72
CA LYS A 236 13.58 -1.80 13.92
C LYS A 236 12.13 -2.19 14.17
N ASN A 237 11.22 -1.25 13.96
CA ASN A 237 9.79 -1.45 14.13
C ASN A 237 9.10 -1.46 12.75
N ILE A 238 8.68 -2.65 12.33
CA ILE A 238 8.09 -2.88 11.01
C ILE A 238 6.57 -2.65 10.97
N SER A 239 6.00 -2.03 12.00
CA SER A 239 4.60 -1.58 11.99
C SER A 239 4.47 -0.27 11.22
N ALA A 240 3.36 -0.03 10.51
CA ALA A 240 3.03 1.28 9.95
C ALA A 240 2.26 2.19 10.94
N SER A 241 2.04 1.73 12.17
CA SER A 241 1.50 2.52 13.28
C SER A 241 2.36 2.33 14.54
N ARG A 242 2.29 3.28 15.47
CA ARG A 242 2.87 3.14 16.81
C ARG A 242 1.76 3.16 17.86
N LYS A 243 2.04 2.54 18.99
CA LYS A 243 1.21 2.61 20.19
C LYS A 243 1.75 3.68 21.12
#